data_AF-A0A317EGM2-F1
#
_entry.id   AF-A0A317EGM2-F1
#
_cell.length_a   1.000
_cell.length_b   1.000
_cell.length_c   1.000
_cell.angle_alpha   90.00
_cell.angle_beta   90.00
_cell.angle_gamma   90.00
#
_symmetry.space_group_name_H-M   'P 1'
#
loop_
_entity.id
_entity.type
_entity.pdbx_description
1 polymer ?
#
loop_
_entity_poly.entity_id
_entity_poly.type
_entity_poly.pdbx_seq_one_letter_code
_entity_poly.pdbx_strand_id
1 'polypeptide(L)'
;MRIEQILSTNYFFMVCSLNQISKIILLLCILGCTTEAAFAQHFYQSGNYIAQKQKSYLCLKGKLKERYQSGRFNWFIVENENKTYNISVVDTGIFHRFLVNDSIELKNCFKIARMNLKKKK
;
A
#
# COMPACT_ATOMS: atom_id res chain seq x y z
N MET A 1 39.03 -2.16 -55.08
CA MET A 1 37.58 -2.36 -54.84
C MET A 1 37.24 -3.44 -53.81
N ARG A 2 37.88 -4.62 -53.73
CA ARG A 2 37.50 -5.67 -52.75
C ARG A 2 37.74 -5.33 -51.27
N ILE A 3 38.78 -4.57 -50.95
CA ILE A 3 39.19 -4.31 -49.56
C ILE A 3 38.20 -3.39 -48.83
N GLU A 4 37.69 -2.35 -49.50
CA GLU A 4 36.71 -1.42 -48.92
C GLU A 4 35.35 -2.08 -48.66
N GLN A 5 34.93 -3.02 -49.52
CA GLN A 5 33.71 -3.80 -49.31
C GLN A 5 33.82 -4.73 -48.09
N ILE A 6 34.98 -5.33 -47.84
CA ILE A 6 35.23 -6.20 -46.66
C ILE A 6 35.27 -5.38 -45.36
N LEU A 7 35.91 -4.21 -45.39
CA LEU A 7 35.94 -3.30 -44.23
C LEU A 7 34.53 -2.78 -43.88
N SER A 8 33.73 -2.42 -44.89
CA SER A 8 32.34 -1.98 -44.70
C SER A 8 31.43 -3.08 -44.14
N THR A 9 31.56 -4.32 -44.59
CA THR A 9 30.76 -5.45 -44.08
C THR A 9 31.14 -5.81 -42.64
N ASN A 10 32.43 -5.83 -42.30
CA ASN A 10 32.88 -6.09 -40.94
C ASN A 10 32.41 -5.00 -39.95
N TYR A 11 32.45 -3.74 -40.37
CA TYR A 11 31.96 -2.64 -39.54
C TYR A 11 30.43 -2.72 -39.31
N PHE A 12 29.67 -3.05 -40.35
CA PHE A 12 28.23 -3.24 -40.26
C PHE A 12 27.84 -4.41 -39.32
N PHE A 13 28.54 -5.54 -39.42
CA PHE A 13 28.35 -6.68 -38.49
C PHE A 13 28.71 -6.32 -37.05
N MET A 14 29.78 -5.55 -36.83
CA MET A 14 30.18 -5.10 -35.50
C MET A 14 29.13 -4.17 -34.87
N VAL A 15 28.57 -3.23 -35.63
CA VAL A 15 27.52 -2.31 -35.15
C VAL A 15 26.20 -3.04 -34.88
N CYS A 16 25.83 -4.01 -35.73
CA CYS A 16 24.63 -4.83 -35.50
C CYS A 16 24.74 -5.72 -34.25
N SER A 17 25.91 -6.32 -34.03
CA SER A 17 26.17 -7.13 -32.84
C SER A 17 26.22 -6.29 -31.56
N LEU A 18 26.82 -5.10 -31.59
CA LEU A 18 26.76 -4.13 -30.48
C LEU A 18 25.31 -3.74 -30.12
N ASN A 19 24.48 -3.44 -31.13
CA ASN A 19 23.06 -3.13 -30.92
C ASN A 19 22.26 -4.30 -30.34
N GLN A 20 22.57 -5.54 -30.73
CA GLN A 20 21.95 -6.73 -30.15
C GLN A 20 22.39 -6.94 -28.70
N ILE A 21 23.68 -6.76 -28.39
CA ILE A 21 24.21 -6.86 -27.02
C ILE A 21 23.55 -5.81 -26.12
N SER A 22 23.41 -4.57 -26.56
CA SER A 22 22.73 -3.51 -25.79
C SER A 22 21.26 -3.85 -25.49
N LYS A 23 20.54 -4.45 -26.45
CA LYS A 23 19.15 -4.89 -26.24
C LYS A 23 19.05 -6.05 -25.23
N ILE A 24 20.00 -6.98 -25.27
CA ILE A 24 20.05 -8.11 -24.32
C ILE A 24 20.34 -7.60 -22.90
N ILE A 25 21.30 -6.68 -22.74
CA ILE A 25 21.61 -6.07 -21.44
C ILE A 25 20.39 -5.33 -20.89
N LEU A 26 19.71 -4.53 -21.71
CA LEU A 26 18.51 -3.82 -21.31
C LEU A 26 17.38 -4.77 -20.85
N LEU A 27 17.18 -5.88 -21.58
CA LEU A 27 16.19 -6.90 -21.23
C LEU A 27 16.51 -7.55 -19.88
N LEU A 28 17.78 -7.87 -19.62
CA LEU A 28 18.22 -8.43 -18.34
C LEU A 28 18.02 -7.45 -17.18
N CYS A 29 18.29 -6.15 -17.39
CA CYS A 29 18.01 -5.12 -16.38
C CYS A 29 16.52 -5.01 -16.05
N ILE A 30 15.64 -5.03 -17.06
CA ILE A 30 14.19 -4.98 -16.86
C ILE A 30 13.72 -6.23 -16.10
N LEU A 31 14.18 -7.42 -16.49
CA LEU A 31 13.87 -8.67 -15.80
C LEU A 31 14.28 -8.60 -14.32
N GLY A 32 15.50 -8.14 -14.03
CA GLY A 32 15.97 -7.92 -12.66
C GLY A 32 15.02 -7.02 -11.84
N CYS A 33 14.70 -5.83 -12.36
CA CYS A 33 13.80 -4.90 -11.67
C CYS A 33 12.39 -5.47 -11.44
N THR A 34 11.85 -6.23 -12.39
CA THR A 34 10.51 -6.82 -12.25
C THR A 34 10.45 -7.96 -11.23
N THR A 35 11.54 -8.70 -11.01
CA THR A 35 11.58 -9.76 -9.99
C THR A 35 11.50 -9.22 -8.56
N GLU A 36 12.18 -8.11 -8.27
CA GLU A 36 12.11 -7.45 -6.96
C GLU A 36 10.70 -6.89 -6.71
N ALA A 37 10.10 -6.27 -7.73
CA ALA A 37 8.74 -5.74 -7.65
C ALA A 37 7.70 -6.87 -7.45
N ALA A 38 7.83 -7.98 -8.19
CA ALA A 38 6.94 -9.14 -8.06
C ALA A 38 7.07 -9.81 -6.70
N PHE A 39 8.29 -9.91 -6.16
CA PHE A 39 8.53 -10.40 -4.81
C PHE A 39 7.86 -9.49 -3.78
N ALA A 40 8.13 -8.19 -3.81
CA ALA A 40 7.50 -7.22 -2.90
C ALA A 40 5.96 -7.27 -2.97
N GLN A 41 5.40 -7.42 -4.17
CA GLN A 41 3.96 -7.54 -4.38
C GLN A 41 3.40 -8.87 -3.83
N HIS A 42 4.12 -9.98 -3.97
CA HIS A 42 3.76 -11.25 -3.34
C HIS A 42 3.73 -11.15 -1.82
N PHE A 43 4.71 -10.48 -1.18
CA PHE A 43 4.68 -10.26 0.28
C PHE A 43 3.49 -9.40 0.71
N TYR A 44 3.18 -8.35 -0.05
CA TYR A 44 2.02 -7.50 0.23
C TYR A 44 0.69 -8.25 0.11
N GLN A 45 0.54 -9.07 -0.94
CA GLN A 45 -0.71 -9.79 -1.23
C GLN A 45 -0.90 -11.06 -0.39
N SER A 46 0.18 -11.79 -0.10
CA SER A 46 0.11 -13.01 0.73
C SER A 46 -0.13 -12.73 2.20
N GLY A 47 0.03 -11.47 2.65
CA GLY A 47 -0.11 -11.09 4.05
C GLY A 47 0.92 -11.76 4.96
N ASN A 48 1.93 -12.42 4.39
CA ASN A 48 2.97 -13.15 5.12
C ASN A 48 4.06 -12.19 5.62
N TYR A 49 3.64 -11.24 6.45
CA TYR A 49 4.53 -10.36 7.19
C TYR A 49 5.03 -11.12 8.41
N ILE A 50 6.13 -11.85 8.25
CA ILE A 50 6.77 -12.68 9.30
C ILE A 50 7.04 -11.89 10.61
N ALA A 51 7.02 -10.54 10.58
CA ALA A 51 7.24 -9.68 11.74
C ALA A 51 6.15 -8.64 12.06
N GLN A 52 5.09 -8.47 11.24
CA GLN A 52 3.96 -7.64 11.67
C GLN A 52 3.00 -8.52 12.45
N LYS A 53 3.00 -8.41 13.79
CA LYS A 53 1.92 -8.92 14.64
C LYS A 53 0.61 -8.63 13.92
N GLN A 54 -0.05 -9.67 13.43
CA GLN A 54 -1.39 -9.61 12.86
C GLN A 54 -2.21 -8.80 13.87
N LYS A 55 -2.59 -7.57 13.50
CA LYS A 55 -3.19 -6.63 14.46
C LYS A 55 -4.43 -7.35 15.00
N SER A 56 -4.45 -7.64 16.29
CA SER A 56 -5.57 -8.34 16.91
C SER A 56 -6.84 -7.56 16.57
N TYR A 57 -7.69 -8.14 15.73
CA TYR A 57 -8.94 -7.53 15.33
C TYR A 57 -9.81 -7.42 16.57
N LEU A 58 -10.12 -6.20 16.98
CA LEU A 58 -11.00 -5.92 18.09
C LEU A 58 -12.40 -5.71 17.53
N CYS A 59 -13.37 -6.35 18.17
CA CYS A 59 -14.77 -5.95 18.01
C CYS A 59 -15.05 -4.87 19.05
N LEU A 60 -15.47 -3.68 18.61
CA LEU A 60 -15.90 -2.62 19.52
C LEU A 60 -17.42 -2.50 19.44
N LYS A 61 -18.08 -2.72 20.57
CA LYS A 61 -19.51 -2.46 20.75
C LYS A 61 -19.68 -1.28 21.67
N GLY A 62 -20.56 -0.35 21.35
CA GLY A 62 -20.77 0.82 22.19
C GLY A 62 -21.86 1.74 21.65
N LYS A 63 -22.02 2.87 22.32
CA LYS A 63 -22.97 3.91 21.90
C LYS A 63 -22.25 4.98 21.09
N LEU A 64 -22.75 5.29 19.90
CA LEU A 64 -22.22 6.37 19.08
C LEU A 64 -22.60 7.71 19.71
N LYS A 65 -21.61 8.49 20.17
CA LYS A 65 -21.82 9.82 20.76
C LYS A 65 -21.81 10.90 19.70
N GLU A 66 -20.87 10.82 18.77
CA GLU A 66 -20.70 11.81 17.72
C GLU A 66 -20.20 11.15 16.44
N ARG A 67 -20.55 11.74 15.31
CA ARG A 67 -19.96 11.42 14.02
C ARG A 67 -19.60 12.72 13.31
N TYR A 68 -18.42 12.77 12.73
CA TYR A 68 -17.96 13.93 11.97
C TYR A 68 -17.03 13.52 10.84
N GLN A 69 -16.90 14.42 9.87
CA GLN A 69 -15.98 14.25 8.75
C GLN A 69 -14.86 15.29 8.87
N SER A 70 -13.62 14.84 8.73
CA SER A 70 -12.43 15.71 8.72
C SER A 70 -11.62 15.41 7.46
N GLY A 71 -11.66 16.34 6.50
CA GLY A 71 -11.09 16.13 5.17
C GLY A 71 -11.74 14.94 4.46
N ARG A 72 -10.91 13.95 4.08
CA ARG A 72 -11.36 12.71 3.42
C ARG A 72 -11.66 11.56 4.40
N PHE A 73 -11.60 11.83 5.70
CA PHE A 73 -11.77 10.80 6.72
C PHE A 73 -13.07 10.99 7.49
N ASN A 74 -13.79 9.88 7.67
CA ASN A 74 -14.97 9.81 8.51
C ASN A 74 -14.58 9.33 9.91
N TRP A 75 -15.17 9.92 10.94
CA TRP A 75 -14.83 9.66 12.33
C TRP A 75 -16.08 9.40 13.17
N PHE A 76 -16.00 8.39 14.03
CA PHE A 76 -16.95 8.09 15.08
C PHE A 76 -16.32 8.29 16.45
N ILE A 77 -17.08 8.86 17.38
CA ILE A 77 -16.78 8.88 18.81
C ILE A 77 -17.72 7.89 19.49
N VAL A 78 -17.16 6.81 20.01
CA VAL A 78 -17.92 5.68 20.58
C VAL A 78 -17.64 5.56 22.06
N GLU A 79 -18.69 5.49 22.87
CA GLU A 79 -18.59 5.21 24.30
C GLU A 79 -18.84 3.72 24.56
N ASN A 80 -17.89 3.08 25.24
CA ASN A 80 -18.01 1.70 25.73
C ASN A 80 -17.41 1.62 27.15
N GLU A 81 -18.14 1.07 28.12
CA GLU A 81 -17.69 0.92 29.52
C GLU A 81 -17.08 2.21 30.12
N ASN A 82 -17.75 3.36 29.93
CA ASN A 82 -17.28 4.69 30.35
C ASN A 82 -15.96 5.15 29.71
N LYS A 83 -15.47 4.47 28.67
CA LYS A 83 -14.32 4.88 27.87
C LYS A 83 -14.79 5.40 26.52
N THR A 84 -14.22 6.51 26.10
CA THR A 84 -14.49 7.10 24.78
C THR A 84 -13.39 6.72 23.80
N TYR A 85 -13.79 6.26 22.61
CA TYR A 85 -12.91 5.84 21.54
C TYR A 85 -13.16 6.70 20.30
N ASN A 86 -12.10 7.30 19.77
CA ASN A 86 -12.13 7.95 18.46
C ASN A 86 -11.72 6.95 17.38
N ILE A 87 -12.59 6.73 16.42
CA ILE A 87 -12.46 5.67 15.43
C ILE A 87 -12.59 6.27 14.04
N SER A 88 -11.58 6.07 13.20
CA SER A 88 -11.70 6.38 11.79
C SER A 88 -12.47 5.26 11.09
N VAL A 89 -13.50 5.63 10.35
CA VAL A 89 -14.32 4.72 9.56
C VAL A 89 -13.96 4.91 8.09
N VAL A 90 -13.50 3.84 7.44
CA VAL A 90 -13.16 3.86 6.01
C VAL A 90 -14.41 3.60 5.15
N ASP A 91 -15.31 2.74 5.64
CA ASP A 91 -16.57 2.43 4.97
C ASP A 91 -17.57 3.59 5.10
N THR A 92 -17.79 4.29 3.99
CA THR A 92 -18.72 5.43 3.91
C THR A 92 -20.17 5.00 4.09
N GLY A 93 -20.56 3.79 3.68
CA GLY A 93 -21.91 3.26 3.85
C GLY A 93 -22.26 3.10 5.33
N ILE A 94 -21.32 2.54 6.11
CA ILE A 94 -21.45 2.44 7.57
C ILE A 94 -21.55 3.83 8.21
N PHE A 95 -20.74 4.79 7.76
CA PHE A 95 -20.74 6.15 8.30
C PHE A 95 -22.09 6.88 8.14
N HIS A 96 -22.77 6.68 7.01
CA HIS A 96 -24.06 7.32 6.74
C HIS A 96 -25.24 6.58 7.38
N ARG A 97 -25.10 5.27 7.65
CA ARG A 97 -26.17 4.43 8.21
C ARG A 97 -26.45 4.72 9.68
N PHE A 98 -25.43 5.01 10.49
CA PHE A 98 -25.59 5.16 11.94
C PHE A 98 -25.81 6.62 12.35
N LEU A 99 -26.78 6.82 13.24
CA LEU A 99 -27.15 8.10 13.83
C LEU A 99 -26.54 8.26 15.23
N VAL A 100 -26.44 9.50 15.68
CA VAL A 100 -25.99 9.81 17.05
C VAL A 100 -26.95 9.15 18.05
N ASN A 101 -26.39 8.54 19.09
CA ASN A 101 -27.02 7.69 20.10
C ASN A 101 -27.35 6.25 19.70
N ASP A 102 -27.07 5.83 18.46
CA ASP A 102 -27.24 4.43 18.07
C ASP A 102 -26.26 3.51 18.82
N SER A 103 -26.71 2.29 19.09
CA SER A 103 -25.81 1.20 19.48
C SER A 103 -25.13 0.66 18.23
N ILE A 104 -23.80 0.68 18.22
CA ILE A 104 -23.01 0.24 17.07
C ILE A 104 -22.10 -0.92 17.46
N GLU A 105 -21.90 -1.83 16.52
CA GLU A 105 -20.91 -2.90 16.60
C GLU A 105 -19.96 -2.78 15.41
N LEU A 106 -18.73 -2.36 15.69
CA LEU A 106 -17.66 -2.21 14.72
C LEU A 106 -16.73 -3.42 14.78
N LYS A 107 -16.75 -4.22 13.71
CA LYS A 107 -15.85 -5.36 13.54
C LYS A 107 -14.52 -4.90 12.95
N ASN A 108 -13.47 -5.69 13.16
CA ASN A 108 -12.13 -5.46 12.61
C ASN A 108 -11.50 -4.10 12.99
N CYS A 109 -11.81 -3.61 14.19
CA CYS A 109 -11.15 -2.42 14.72
C CYS A 109 -9.69 -2.76 15.06
N PHE A 110 -8.77 -1.86 14.73
CA PHE A 110 -7.39 -1.97 15.17
C PHE A 110 -6.98 -0.73 15.95
N LYS A 111 -6.32 -0.96 17.10
CA LYS A 111 -5.78 0.14 17.89
C LYS A 111 -4.56 0.70 17.17
N ILE A 112 -4.60 1.99 16.85
CA ILE A 112 -3.40 2.72 16.41
C ILE A 112 -2.59 3.02 17.68
N ALA A 113 -1.47 2.33 17.85
CA ALA A 113 -0.57 2.56 18.98
C ALA A 113 -0.04 4.01 18.90
N ARG A 114 -0.50 4.86 19.83
CA ARG A 114 -0.08 6.25 20.10
C ARG A 114 0.53 6.97 18.90
N MET A 115 -0.32 7.66 18.14
CA MET A 115 0.11 8.89 17.51
C MET A 115 0.41 9.87 18.66
N ASN A 116 1.69 10.01 19.02
CA ASN A 116 2.16 11.08 19.92
C ASN A 116 1.95 12.41 19.17
N LEU A 117 0.69 12.86 19.08
CA LEU A 117 0.36 14.23 18.77
C LEU A 117 0.83 15.05 19.97
N LYS A 118 2.13 15.36 20.01
CA LYS A 118 2.66 16.43 20.84
C LYS A 118 1.86 17.67 20.44
N LYS A 119 0.88 18.06 21.26
CA LYS A 119 0.30 19.40 21.19
C LYS A 119 1.48 20.36 21.29
N LYS A 120 1.83 21.05 20.19
CA LYS A 120 2.65 22.26 20.31
C LYS A 120 1.78 23.23 21.13
N LYS A 121 2.25 23.52 22.34
CA LYS A 121 1.76 24.66 23.12
C LYS A 121 2.18 25.95 22.42
#